data_AF-A0A2V9H5Y3-F1
#
_entry.id   AF-A0A2V9H5Y3-F1
#
_cell.length_a   1.000
_cell.length_b   1.000
_cell.length_c   1.000
_cell.angle_alpha   90.00
_cell.angle_beta   90.00
_cell.angle_gamma   90.00
#
_symmetry.space_group_name_H-M   'P 1'
#
loop_
_entity.id
_entity.type
_entity.pdbx_description
1 polymer ?
#
loop_
_entity_poly.entity_id
_entity_poly.type
_entity_poly.pdbx_seq_one_letter_code
_entity_poly.pdbx_strand_id
1 'polypeptide(L)'
;MIRRAFLSIVLASLFAACGYAQAPASSPAASVWNALSSPAMDPEKSARTDNVEIVRDRVHITLVEGTIQFAQPVNGVTFGAAFHGKGRVRVEPPNPIEAQQLKLFEKQDKLDMSFTDATFSFTDDLAEDVAKQVKWQ
;
A
#
# COMPACT_ATOMS: atom_id res chain seq x y z
N MET A 1 12.50 21.52 73.04
CA MET A 1 12.27 20.15 72.51
C MET A 1 12.85 20.12 71.11
N ILE A 2 14.08 19.63 71.04
CA ILE A 2 14.97 19.59 69.88
C ILE A 2 15.04 18.13 69.44
N ARG A 3 15.08 17.89 68.12
CA ARG A 3 15.20 16.62 67.38
C ARG A 3 13.88 16.05 66.89
N ARG A 4 13.92 15.57 65.64
CA ARG A 4 12.93 14.74 64.91
C ARG A 4 11.97 15.49 63.98
N ALA A 5 12.47 16.32 63.07
CA ALA A 5 11.65 16.77 61.94
C ALA A 5 12.42 17.02 60.64
N PHE A 6 13.69 16.62 60.55
CA PHE A 6 14.52 16.86 59.36
C PHE A 6 14.90 15.57 58.58
N LEU A 7 14.35 14.42 58.97
CA LEU A 7 14.71 13.13 58.37
C LEU A 7 13.58 12.50 57.53
N SER A 8 12.72 13.34 56.94
CA SER A 8 11.58 12.84 56.12
C SER A 8 11.45 13.50 54.76
N ILE A 9 12.29 14.49 54.43
CA ILE A 9 12.19 15.25 53.16
C ILE A 9 13.33 14.92 52.18
N VAL A 10 14.33 14.13 52.58
CA VAL A 10 15.45 13.75 51.70
C VAL A 10 15.26 12.38 51.02
N LEU A 11 14.26 11.59 51.45
CA LEU A 11 14.01 10.23 50.93
C LEU A 11 12.85 10.14 49.91
N ALA A 12 12.38 11.28 49.38
CA ALA A 12 11.33 11.30 48.34
C ALA A 12 11.87 11.69 46.95
N SER A 13 13.14 12.08 46.84
CA SER A 13 13.78 12.53 45.60
C SER A 13 14.60 11.43 44.88
N LEU A 14 14.66 10.21 45.41
CA LEU A 14 15.40 9.09 44.78
C LEU A 14 14.55 8.19 43.86
N PHE A 15 13.23 8.38 43.75
CA PHE A 15 12.35 7.51 42.97
C PHE A 15 11.92 8.07 41.59
N ALA A 16 12.49 9.19 41.15
CA ALA A 16 12.13 9.83 39.87
C ALA A 16 13.03 9.48 38.67
N ALA A 17 13.96 8.52 38.82
CA ALA A 17 14.83 8.08 37.74
C ALA A 17 14.47 6.67 37.25
N CYS A 18 13.18 6.36 37.09
CA CYS A 18 12.80 5.36 36.10
C CYS A 18 13.01 6.01 34.72
N GLY A 19 14.25 5.96 34.23
CA GLY A 19 14.52 6.19 32.82
C GLY A 19 13.68 5.19 32.04
N TYR A 20 12.62 5.69 31.38
CA TYR A 20 11.90 4.91 30.40
C TYR A 20 12.95 4.43 29.39
N ALA A 21 13.09 3.12 29.26
CA ALA A 21 13.87 2.55 28.16
C ALA A 21 13.20 3.03 26.87
N GLN A 22 13.78 4.05 26.24
CA GLN A 22 13.39 4.44 24.89
C GLN A 22 13.68 3.23 24.02
N ALA A 23 12.64 2.68 23.39
CA ALA A 23 12.82 1.66 22.37
C ALA A 23 13.89 2.17 21.39
N PRO A 24 14.86 1.33 21.00
CA PRO A 24 15.93 1.75 20.11
C PRO A 24 15.30 2.41 18.89
N ALA A 25 15.80 3.59 18.52
CA ALA A 25 15.35 4.27 17.32
C ALA A 25 15.44 3.29 16.14
N SER A 26 14.35 3.14 15.39
CA SER A 26 14.31 2.27 14.23
C SER A 26 15.43 2.67 13.26
N SER A 27 16.19 1.68 12.79
CA SER A 27 17.17 1.94 11.73
C SER A 27 16.47 2.51 10.49
N PRO A 28 17.17 3.26 9.62
CA PRO A 28 16.58 3.75 8.38
C PRO A 28 15.91 2.63 7.56
N ALA A 29 16.54 1.46 7.48
CA ALA A 29 15.96 0.29 6.82
C ALA A 29 14.68 -0.22 7.50
N ALA A 30 14.65 -0.28 8.85
CA ALA A 30 13.46 -0.66 9.59
C ALA A 30 12.31 0.34 9.39
N SER A 31 12.62 1.65 9.30
CA SER A 31 11.61 2.68 9.04
C SER A 31 10.98 2.53 7.65
N VAL A 32 11.78 2.25 6.62
CA VAL A 32 11.30 1.98 5.25
C VAL A 32 10.46 0.71 5.21
N TRP A 33 10.93 -0.37 5.83
CA TRP A 33 10.19 -1.63 5.90
C TRP A 33 8.81 -1.45 6.55
N ASN A 34 8.75 -0.74 7.69
CA ASN A 34 7.49 -0.47 8.37
C ASN A 34 6.52 0.30 7.48
N ALA A 35 7.00 1.32 6.77
CA ALA A 35 6.18 2.10 5.84
C ALA A 35 5.65 1.26 4.65
N LEU A 36 6.47 0.36 4.10
CA LEU A 36 6.05 -0.55 3.03
C LEU A 36 5.07 -1.63 3.52
N SER A 37 5.21 -2.08 4.77
CA SER A 37 4.36 -3.12 5.37
C SER A 37 2.98 -2.64 5.80
N SER A 38 2.82 -1.33 5.99
CA SER A 38 1.55 -0.69 6.34
C SER A 38 1.42 0.64 5.57
N PRO A 39 1.18 0.58 4.25
CA PRO A 39 1.07 1.77 3.40
C PRO A 39 -0.08 2.66 3.86
N ALA A 40 0.20 3.95 3.99
CA ALA A 40 -0.83 4.98 4.10
C ALA A 40 -1.24 5.43 2.70
N MET A 41 -2.55 5.58 2.47
CA MET A 41 -3.08 6.16 1.22
C MET A 41 -2.94 7.69 1.25
N ASP A 42 -2.62 8.28 0.12
CA ASP A 42 -2.49 9.73 -0.02
C ASP A 42 -3.86 10.35 -0.39
N PRO A 43 -4.47 11.18 0.49
CA PRO A 43 -5.77 11.82 0.22
C PRO A 43 -5.75 12.75 -0.99
N GLU A 44 -4.60 13.37 -1.30
CA GLU A 44 -4.45 14.30 -2.43
C GLU A 44 -4.19 13.57 -3.75
N LYS A 45 -3.91 12.26 -3.71
CA LYS A 45 -3.68 11.42 -4.89
C LYS A 45 -4.85 10.47 -5.13
N SER A 46 -6.06 10.99 -5.08
CA SER A 46 -7.28 10.30 -5.49
C SER A 46 -7.76 10.80 -6.85
N ALA A 47 -8.18 9.88 -7.71
CA ALA A 47 -8.64 10.21 -9.06
C ALA A 47 -9.77 9.31 -9.53
N ARG A 48 -10.68 9.88 -10.32
CA ARG A 48 -11.73 9.12 -11.01
C ARG A 48 -11.13 8.42 -12.22
N THR A 49 -11.47 7.14 -12.39
CA THR A 49 -11.14 6.35 -13.57
C THR A 49 -12.32 6.32 -14.53
N ASP A 50 -12.01 6.37 -15.82
CA ASP A 50 -12.95 6.26 -16.93
C ASP A 50 -12.21 5.58 -18.09
N ASN A 51 -12.38 4.26 -18.21
CA ASN A 51 -11.69 3.41 -19.18
C ASN A 51 -10.15 3.57 -19.18
N VAL A 52 -9.55 3.57 -17.98
CA VAL A 52 -8.08 3.59 -17.84
C VAL A 52 -7.53 2.22 -18.18
N GLU A 53 -6.54 2.18 -19.06
CA GLU A 53 -5.89 0.94 -19.50
C GLU A 53 -4.51 0.80 -18.83
N ILE A 54 -4.30 -0.36 -18.21
CA ILE A 54 -3.03 -0.77 -17.62
C ILE A 54 -2.62 -2.06 -18.34
N VAL A 55 -1.58 -1.97 -19.16
CA VAL A 55 -1.06 -3.10 -19.91
C VAL A 55 0.35 -3.43 -19.41
N ARG A 56 0.55 -4.67 -18.98
CA ARG A 56 1.85 -5.21 -18.55
C ARG A 56 2.01 -6.60 -19.15
N ASP A 57 2.89 -6.72 -20.15
CA ASP A 57 3.08 -7.93 -20.95
C ASP A 57 1.75 -8.44 -21.52
N ARG A 58 1.26 -9.62 -21.11
CA ARG A 58 -0.02 -10.22 -21.56
C ARG A 58 -1.21 -9.92 -20.66
N VAL A 59 -1.01 -9.13 -19.61
CA VAL A 59 -2.06 -8.75 -18.66
C VAL A 59 -2.60 -7.38 -19.05
N HIS A 60 -3.88 -7.34 -19.39
CA HIS A 60 -4.64 -6.14 -19.72
C HIS A 60 -5.66 -5.89 -18.63
N ILE A 61 -5.50 -4.80 -17.89
CA ILE A 61 -6.43 -4.38 -16.84
C ILE A 61 -7.08 -3.08 -17.29
N THR A 62 -8.41 -3.10 -17.39
CA THR A 62 -9.22 -1.92 -17.67
C THR A 62 -9.94 -1.49 -16.40
N LEU A 63 -9.66 -0.28 -15.91
CA LEU A 63 -10.45 0.37 -14.86
C LEU A 63 -11.60 1.12 -15.54
N VAL A 64 -12.69 0.42 -15.79
CA VAL A 64 -13.83 0.89 -16.60
C VAL A 64 -14.44 2.15 -15.99
N GLU A 65 -14.75 2.12 -14.71
CA GLU A 65 -15.33 3.26 -13.99
C GLU A 65 -15.09 3.10 -12.49
N GLY A 66 -14.61 4.13 -11.80
CA GLY A 66 -14.40 4.05 -10.36
C GLY A 66 -13.48 5.14 -9.83
N THR A 67 -12.86 4.85 -8.70
CA THR A 67 -11.85 5.72 -8.08
C THR A 67 -10.60 4.90 -7.82
N ILE A 68 -9.45 5.45 -8.19
CA ILE A 68 -8.13 4.94 -7.82
C ILE A 68 -7.46 5.95 -6.88
N GLN A 69 -6.83 5.45 -5.83
CA GLN A 69 -6.05 6.25 -4.89
C GLN A 69 -4.63 5.69 -4.81
N PHE A 70 -3.63 6.56 -4.80
CA PHE A 70 -2.23 6.15 -4.66
C PHE A 70 -1.76 6.17 -3.20
N ALA A 71 -0.83 5.28 -2.87
CA ALA A 71 -0.15 5.29 -1.59
C ALA A 71 0.80 6.49 -1.48
N GLN A 72 1.04 6.94 -0.24
CA GLN A 72 2.09 7.92 0.03
C GLN A 72 3.44 7.37 -0.43
N PRO A 73 4.29 8.22 -1.05
CA PRO A 73 5.59 7.78 -1.51
C PRO A 73 6.50 7.42 -0.33
N VAL A 74 7.22 6.32 -0.47
CA VAL A 74 8.27 5.91 0.48
C VAL A 74 9.61 6.19 -0.17
N ASN A 75 10.44 7.01 0.48
CA ASN A 75 11.69 7.52 -0.11
C ASN A 75 11.49 8.18 -1.50
N GLY A 76 10.36 8.86 -1.71
CA GLY A 76 10.05 9.56 -2.96
C GLY A 76 9.52 8.67 -4.08
N VAL A 77 9.33 7.37 -3.84
CA VAL A 77 8.78 6.44 -4.83
C VAL A 77 7.36 6.03 -4.43
N THR A 78 6.40 6.28 -5.31
CA THR A 78 5.05 5.71 -5.19
C THR A 78 5.09 4.25 -5.59
N PHE A 79 4.62 3.36 -4.72
CA PHE A 79 4.77 1.91 -4.89
C PHE A 79 3.44 1.14 -4.88
N GLY A 80 2.33 1.84 -4.63
CA GLY A 80 1.05 1.18 -4.48
C GLY A 80 -0.14 2.07 -4.81
N ALA A 81 -1.24 1.41 -5.15
CA ALA A 81 -2.53 2.06 -5.38
C ALA A 81 -3.67 1.11 -5.00
N ALA A 82 -4.81 1.66 -4.62
CA ALA A 82 -6.04 0.92 -4.38
C ALA A 82 -7.13 1.46 -5.32
N PHE A 83 -7.89 0.56 -5.93
CA PHE A 83 -9.00 0.88 -6.80
C PHE A 83 -10.31 0.28 -6.26
N HIS A 84 -11.37 1.06 -6.37
CA HIS A 84 -12.74 0.63 -6.12
C HIS A 84 -13.67 1.11 -7.25
N GLY A 85 -14.44 0.20 -7.83
CA GLY A 85 -15.38 0.50 -8.91
C GLY A 85 -15.74 -0.70 -9.78
N LYS A 86 -15.72 -0.52 -11.09
CA LYS A 86 -15.90 -1.56 -12.11
C LYS A 86 -14.58 -1.71 -12.86
N GLY A 87 -13.94 -2.85 -12.67
CA GLY A 87 -12.73 -3.24 -13.36
C GLY A 87 -12.92 -4.51 -14.18
N ARG A 88 -12.03 -4.72 -15.14
CA ARG A 88 -11.95 -5.96 -15.92
C ARG A 88 -10.50 -6.31 -16.16
N VAL A 89 -10.14 -7.57 -15.96
CA VAL A 89 -8.81 -8.08 -16.28
C VAL A 89 -8.92 -9.15 -17.35
N ARG A 90 -8.03 -9.04 -18.34
CA ARG A 90 -7.85 -10.04 -19.39
C ARG A 90 -6.41 -10.51 -19.40
N VAL A 91 -6.23 -11.82 -19.47
CA VAL A 91 -4.89 -12.43 -19.58
C VAL A 91 -4.89 -13.42 -20.72
N GLU A 92 -3.94 -13.23 -21.63
CA GLU A 92 -3.68 -14.15 -22.72
C GLU A 92 -2.63 -15.20 -22.27
N PRO A 93 -2.93 -16.51 -22.37
CA PRO A 93 -1.95 -17.54 -22.05
C PRO A 93 -0.73 -17.47 -22.97
N PRO A 94 0.50 -17.64 -22.46
CA PRO A 94 1.73 -17.63 -23.26
C PRO A 94 1.79 -18.73 -24.32
N ASN A 95 1.16 -19.88 -24.04
CA ASN A 95 1.33 -21.09 -24.83
C ASN A 95 0.07 -21.98 -24.75
N PRO A 96 -0.07 -22.94 -25.68
CA PRO A 96 -1.23 -23.83 -25.72
C PRO A 96 -1.41 -24.72 -24.48
N ILE A 97 -0.31 -25.07 -23.79
CA ILE A 97 -0.36 -25.92 -22.58
C ILE A 97 -1.05 -25.15 -21.44
N GLU A 98 -0.67 -23.90 -21.22
CA GLU A 98 -1.31 -23.02 -20.23
C GLU A 98 -2.75 -22.68 -20.61
N ALA A 99 -3.05 -22.47 -21.90
CA ALA A 99 -4.41 -22.29 -22.37
C ALA A 99 -5.27 -23.54 -22.08
N GLN A 100 -4.72 -24.74 -22.25
CA GLN A 100 -5.41 -25.98 -21.92
C GLN A 100 -5.65 -26.11 -20.41
N GLN A 101 -4.69 -25.74 -19.57
CA GLN A 101 -4.90 -25.70 -18.11
C GLN A 101 -6.03 -24.75 -17.74
N LEU A 102 -6.03 -23.55 -18.30
CA LEU A 102 -7.10 -22.57 -18.05
C LEU A 102 -8.47 -23.09 -18.53
N LYS A 103 -8.54 -23.74 -19.68
CA LYS A 103 -9.76 -24.38 -20.18
C LYS A 103 -10.26 -25.49 -19.24
N LEU A 104 -9.36 -26.24 -18.62
CA LEU A 104 -9.75 -27.30 -17.69
C LEU A 104 -10.38 -26.73 -16.41
N PHE A 105 -9.75 -25.70 -15.82
CA PHE A 105 -10.15 -25.12 -14.53
C PHE A 105 -11.26 -24.07 -14.67
N GLU A 106 -11.14 -23.13 -15.60
CA GLU A 106 -12.04 -21.97 -15.76
C GLU A 106 -13.05 -22.13 -16.90
N LYS A 107 -12.93 -23.20 -17.70
CA LYS A 107 -13.73 -23.42 -18.93
C LYS A 107 -13.58 -22.30 -19.97
N GLN A 108 -12.49 -21.54 -19.90
CA GLN A 108 -12.18 -20.44 -20.81
C GLN A 108 -10.77 -20.64 -21.39
N ASP A 109 -10.60 -20.27 -22.66
CA ASP A 109 -9.29 -20.34 -23.35
C ASP A 109 -8.40 -19.11 -23.05
N LYS A 110 -8.98 -18.08 -22.42
CA LYS A 110 -8.31 -16.86 -21.93
C LYS A 110 -8.94 -16.45 -20.60
N LEU A 111 -8.20 -15.74 -19.76
CA LEU A 111 -8.77 -15.21 -18.52
C LEU A 111 -9.51 -13.94 -18.87
N ASP A 112 -10.80 -13.85 -18.56
CA ASP A 112 -11.59 -12.64 -18.75
C ASP A 112 -12.60 -12.49 -17.62
N MET A 113 -12.29 -11.63 -16.65
CA MET A 113 -13.11 -11.46 -15.45
C MET A 113 -13.31 -10.00 -15.07
N SER A 114 -14.48 -9.69 -14.53
CA SER A 114 -14.77 -8.42 -13.88
C SER A 114 -14.34 -8.46 -12.41
N PHE A 115 -13.93 -7.32 -11.87
CA PHE A 115 -13.65 -7.13 -10.44
C PHE A 115 -14.17 -5.78 -9.96
N THR A 116 -14.37 -5.64 -8.65
CA THR A 116 -14.79 -4.38 -8.03
C THR A 116 -13.65 -3.68 -7.30
N ASP A 117 -12.77 -4.46 -6.69
CA ASP A 117 -11.70 -3.98 -5.84
C ASP A 117 -10.37 -4.54 -6.35
N ALA A 118 -9.34 -3.70 -6.38
CA ALA A 118 -7.99 -4.12 -6.74
C ALA A 118 -6.95 -3.32 -5.96
N THR A 119 -5.87 -4.00 -5.56
CA THR A 119 -4.68 -3.35 -5.01
C THR A 119 -3.52 -3.60 -5.97
N PHE A 120 -2.82 -2.54 -6.32
CA PHE A 120 -1.64 -2.56 -7.15
C PHE A 120 -0.41 -2.36 -6.28
N SER A 121 0.61 -3.17 -6.53
CA SER A 121 1.95 -3.00 -5.99
C SER A 121 2.91 -3.00 -7.16
N PHE A 122 3.72 -1.95 -7.26
CA PHE A 122 4.53 -1.69 -8.45
C PHE A 122 5.82 -0.96 -8.07
N THR A 123 6.81 -1.07 -8.97
CA THR A 123 8.11 -0.41 -8.84
C THR A 123 8.54 0.26 -10.14
N ASP A 124 7.67 0.25 -11.14
CA ASP A 124 7.83 0.85 -12.46
C ASP A 124 6.97 2.12 -12.57
N ASP A 125 6.86 2.66 -13.79
CA ASP A 125 6.19 3.94 -14.08
C ASP A 125 4.64 3.84 -14.11
N LEU A 126 4.04 2.85 -13.41
CA LEU A 126 2.60 2.62 -13.43
C LEU A 126 1.82 3.83 -12.91
N ALA A 127 2.29 4.47 -11.84
CA ALA A 127 1.63 5.64 -11.28
C ALA A 127 1.56 6.78 -12.30
N GLU A 128 2.65 7.04 -13.01
CA GLU A 128 2.78 8.06 -14.02
C GLU A 128 1.91 7.76 -15.25
N ASP A 129 1.85 6.50 -15.67
CA ASP A 129 1.02 6.08 -16.79
C ASP A 129 -0.47 6.18 -16.50
N VAL A 130 -0.90 5.83 -15.29
CA VAL A 130 -2.28 5.98 -14.85
C VAL A 130 -2.62 7.46 -14.64
N ALA A 131 -1.70 8.24 -14.05
CA ALA A 131 -1.87 9.67 -13.80
C ALA A 131 -2.24 10.48 -15.05
N LYS A 132 -1.75 10.07 -16.22
CA LYS A 132 -2.04 10.71 -17.52
C LYS A 132 -3.45 10.44 -18.04
N GLN A 133 -4.11 9.39 -17.54
CA GLN A 133 -5.40 8.89 -18.04
C GLN A 133 -6.58 9.21 -17.11
N VAL A 134 -6.31 9.54 -15.85
CA VAL A 134 -7.34 9.78 -14.82
C VAL A 134 -7.77 11.23 -14.70
N LYS A 135 -8.90 11.46 -14.02
CA LYS A 135 -9.37 12.80 -13.64
C LYS A 135 -9.18 12.99 -12.12
N TRP A 136 -8.20 13.80 -11.73
CA TRP A 136 -7.89 14.12 -10.33
C TRP A 136 -9.05 14.82 -9.62
N GLN A 137 -9.19 14.59 -8.32
CA GLN A 137 -10.31 15.05 -7.49
C GLN A 137 -9.83 15.81 -6.27
#